data_AF-A0A6N7R2G0-F1
#
_entry.id   AF-A0A6N7R2G0-F1
#
_cell.length_a   1.000
_cell.length_b   1.000
_cell.length_c   1.000
_cell.angle_alpha   90.00
_cell.angle_beta   90.00
_cell.angle_gamma   90.00
#
_symmetry.space_group_name_H-M   'P 1'
#
loop_
_entity.id
_entity.type
_entity.pdbx_description
1 polymer ?
#
loop_
_entity_poly.entity_id
_entity_poly.type
_entity_poly.pdbx_seq_one_letter_code
_entity_poly.pdbx_strand_id
1 'polypeptide(L)'
;MKKVSFILIILFGLLCACSTEEKTVQIDNKDFADTLYVQKVENNFTSDKLAKMIEDTEKIKQVLSKVEGLEAEKIDNDELIRILENHDSYYMFGFFEGDSTNIQKEDYGFQILEDGTILFNYDQVDNSDHPLVTVDTHKDILEDMKEMLEITF
;
A
#
# COMPACT_ATOMS: atom_id res chain seq x y z
N MET A 1 41.41 -53.60 6.36
CA MET A 1 41.21 -53.00 7.70
C MET A 1 40.90 -51.51 7.47
N LYS A 2 39.66 -51.06 7.75
CA LYS A 2 39.32 -50.15 8.86
C LYS A 2 40.04 -48.78 8.72
N LYS A 3 39.42 -47.60 8.59
CA LYS A 3 38.10 -47.08 9.00
C LYS A 3 37.77 -45.78 8.22
N VAL A 4 36.47 -45.50 8.17
CA VAL A 4 35.77 -44.27 7.76
C VAL A 4 36.14 -43.03 8.60
N SER A 5 36.14 -41.85 7.98
CA SER A 5 35.58 -40.58 8.52
C SER A 5 35.55 -39.58 7.34
N PHE A 6 34.44 -39.32 6.64
CA PHE A 6 33.28 -38.52 7.08
C PHE A 6 33.71 -37.39 8.02
N ILE A 7 33.73 -36.15 7.53
CA ILE A 7 32.92 -35.04 8.04
C ILE A 7 33.03 -33.86 7.06
N LEU A 8 31.94 -33.76 6.32
CA LEU A 8 31.35 -32.61 5.68
C LEU A 8 31.06 -31.54 6.76
N ILE A 9 31.70 -30.37 6.71
CA ILE A 9 31.15 -29.14 7.33
C ILE A 9 31.12 -28.08 6.23
N ILE A 10 30.02 -28.17 5.53
CA ILE A 10 29.39 -27.12 4.75
C ILE A 10 29.32 -25.87 5.63
N LEU A 11 30.13 -24.85 5.32
CA LEU A 11 29.86 -23.46 5.71
C LEU A 11 28.77 -22.94 4.76
N PHE A 12 27.52 -23.35 4.99
CA PHE A 12 26.34 -22.67 4.45
C PHE A 12 25.45 -22.27 5.61
N GLY A 13 24.91 -21.06 5.53
CA GLY A 13 23.67 -20.73 6.21
C GLY A 13 23.82 -20.02 7.55
N LEU A 14 24.45 -18.85 7.55
CA LEU A 14 24.03 -17.76 8.44
C LEU A 14 23.71 -16.53 7.60
N LEU A 15 22.92 -16.72 6.54
CA LEU A 15 21.98 -15.69 6.13
C LEU A 15 20.77 -15.94 7.02
N CYS A 16 20.69 -15.20 8.12
CA CYS A 16 19.44 -15.03 8.84
C CYS A 16 18.45 -14.43 7.84
N ALA A 17 17.66 -15.28 7.18
CA ALA A 17 16.45 -14.85 6.55
C ALA A 17 15.56 -14.36 7.69
N CYS A 18 15.45 -13.03 7.85
CA CYS A 18 14.25 -12.47 8.44
C CYS A 18 13.10 -13.01 7.60
N SER A 19 12.38 -13.98 8.14
CA SER A 19 11.21 -14.57 7.48
C SER A 19 10.05 -13.59 7.65
N THR A 20 10.14 -12.41 7.04
CA THR A 20 8.93 -11.62 6.82
C THR A 20 8.16 -12.32 5.71
N GLU A 21 6.90 -12.63 5.96
CA GLU A 21 6.04 -13.29 4.97
C GLU A 21 5.67 -12.24 3.92
N GLU A 22 6.44 -12.21 2.83
CA GLU A 22 6.12 -11.46 1.63
C GLU A 22 4.76 -11.95 1.09
N LYS A 23 3.87 -11.00 0.83
CA LYS A 23 2.55 -11.20 0.27
C LYS A 23 2.40 -10.40 -1.01
N THR A 24 1.65 -10.95 -1.95
CA THR A 24 1.18 -10.21 -3.10
C THR A 24 -0.12 -9.50 -2.73
N VAL A 25 -0.24 -8.21 -3.02
CA VAL A 25 -1.48 -7.45 -2.84
C VAL A 25 -2.56 -8.03 -3.75
N GLN A 26 -3.71 -8.42 -3.17
CA GLN A 26 -4.84 -9.01 -3.88
C GLN A 26 -6.07 -8.13 -3.78
N ILE A 27 -6.69 -7.81 -4.93
CA ILE A 27 -7.91 -6.99 -5.01
C ILE A 27 -8.91 -7.73 -5.92
N ASP A 28 -9.50 -8.79 -5.36
CA ASP A 28 -10.34 -9.74 -6.08
C ASP A 28 -11.60 -9.10 -6.69
N ASN A 29 -12.26 -8.24 -5.91
CA ASN A 29 -13.39 -7.45 -6.36
C ASN A 29 -12.98 -5.98 -6.43
N LYS A 30 -13.15 -5.35 -7.59
CA LYS A 30 -12.88 -3.92 -7.82
C LYS A 30 -14.17 -3.09 -8.00
N ASP A 31 -15.33 -3.74 -7.91
CA ASP A 31 -16.65 -3.10 -8.00
C ASP A 31 -17.21 -2.70 -6.61
N PHE A 32 -16.42 -2.83 -5.54
CA PHE A 32 -16.86 -2.53 -4.16
C PHE A 32 -16.99 -1.03 -3.87
N ALA A 33 -16.41 -0.17 -4.69
CA ALA A 33 -16.42 1.27 -4.51
C ALA A 33 -16.86 1.97 -5.80
N ASP A 34 -17.71 2.98 -5.64
CA ASP A 34 -18.12 3.89 -6.71
C ASP A 34 -17.49 5.27 -6.57
N THR A 35 -16.81 5.54 -5.45
CA THR A 35 -16.15 6.80 -5.16
C THR A 35 -14.71 6.59 -4.70
N LEU A 36 -13.80 7.37 -5.28
CA LEU A 36 -12.41 7.52 -4.86
C LEU A 36 -12.17 8.94 -4.34
N TYR A 37 -11.68 9.04 -3.11
CA TYR A 37 -11.17 10.26 -2.52
C TYR A 37 -9.65 10.25 -2.51
N VAL A 38 -9.05 11.24 -3.18
CA VAL A 38 -7.60 11.46 -3.15
C VAL A 38 -7.30 12.71 -2.35
N GLN A 39 -6.42 12.60 -1.36
CA GLN A 39 -5.97 13.72 -0.52
C GLN A 39 -4.45 13.71 -0.43
N LYS A 40 -3.82 14.85 -0.75
CA LYS A 40 -2.43 15.08 -0.40
C LYS A 40 -2.32 15.60 1.03
N VAL A 41 -1.42 15.03 1.80
CA VAL A 41 -1.00 15.50 3.13
C VAL A 41 0.32 16.21 2.97
N GLU A 42 0.44 17.42 3.52
CA GLU A 42 1.70 18.19 3.55
C GLU A 42 1.95 18.73 4.96
N ASN A 43 3.13 18.45 5.51
CA ASN A 43 3.55 18.76 6.88
C ASN A 43 2.50 18.31 7.93
N ASN A 44 1.91 17.13 7.74
CA ASN A 44 0.80 16.60 8.56
C ASN A 44 -0.50 17.42 8.51
N PHE A 45 -0.67 18.30 7.52
CA PHE A 45 -1.91 19.03 7.29
C PHE A 45 -2.60 18.59 6.00
N THR A 46 -3.92 18.60 6.01
CA THR A 46 -4.78 18.40 4.85
C THR A 46 -5.51 19.70 4.50
N SER A 47 -5.97 19.79 3.26
CA SER A 47 -6.90 20.86 2.87
C SER A 47 -7.75 20.44 1.68
N ASP A 48 -8.94 21.03 1.56
CA ASP A 48 -9.86 20.79 0.43
C ASP A 48 -9.23 21.13 -0.93
N LYS A 49 -8.24 22.03 -0.96
CA LYS A 49 -7.51 22.40 -2.19
C LYS A 49 -6.54 21.32 -2.65
N LEU A 50 -6.18 20.42 -1.75
CA LEU A 50 -5.30 19.29 -1.94
C LEU A 50 -6.10 17.97 -1.96
N ALA A 51 -7.39 18.06 -2.25
CA ALA A 51 -8.31 16.94 -2.30
C ALA A 51 -9.03 16.88 -3.65
N LYS A 52 -9.39 15.66 -4.08
CA LYS A 52 -10.20 15.41 -5.27
C LYS A 52 -11.10 14.21 -5.05
N MET A 53 -12.38 14.35 -5.40
CA MET A 53 -13.31 13.21 -5.52
C MET A 53 -13.42 12.77 -6.96
N ILE A 54 -13.48 11.46 -7.17
CA ILE A 54 -13.60 10.80 -8.47
C ILE A 54 -14.72 9.76 -8.37
N GLU A 55 -15.74 9.91 -9.21
CA GLU A 55 -16.89 9.00 -9.34
C GLU A 55 -16.86 8.19 -10.67
N ASP A 56 -15.77 8.33 -11.42
CA ASP A 56 -15.53 7.56 -12.65
C ASP A 56 -15.06 6.14 -12.27
N THR A 57 -16.00 5.20 -12.28
CA THR A 57 -15.77 3.81 -11.85
C THR A 57 -14.70 3.10 -12.68
N GLU A 58 -14.50 3.46 -13.95
CA GLU A 58 -13.43 2.88 -14.77
C GLU A 58 -12.06 3.43 -14.36
N LYS A 59 -11.96 4.72 -13.99
CA LYS A 59 -10.73 5.27 -13.40
C LYS A 59 -10.44 4.64 -12.04
N ILE A 60 -11.46 4.43 -11.20
CA ILE A 60 -11.32 3.78 -9.89
C ILE A 60 -10.73 2.37 -10.04
N LYS A 61 -11.27 1.56 -10.94
CA LYS A 61 -10.74 0.23 -11.25
C LYS A 61 -9.31 0.26 -11.75
N GLN A 62 -8.95 1.25 -12.56
CA GLN A 62 -7.59 1.42 -13.04
C GLN A 62 -6.62 1.76 -11.91
N VAL A 63 -7.02 2.60 -10.94
CA VAL A 63 -6.22 2.86 -9.73
C VAL A 63 -5.96 1.56 -8.96
N LEU A 64 -7.01 0.79 -8.66
CA LEU A 64 -6.88 -0.49 -7.95
C LEU A 64 -5.98 -1.47 -8.73
N SER A 65 -6.10 -1.50 -10.05
CA SER A 65 -5.29 -2.40 -10.90
C SER A 65 -3.80 -2.03 -10.95
N LYS A 66 -3.44 -0.77 -10.65
CA LYS A 66 -2.03 -0.34 -10.59
C LYS A 66 -1.29 -0.84 -9.35
N VAL A 67 -2.03 -1.12 -8.26
CA VAL A 67 -1.46 -1.58 -6.98
C VAL A 67 -1.71 -3.05 -6.70
N GLU A 68 -2.63 -3.68 -7.43
CA GLU A 68 -2.79 -5.13 -7.43
C GLU A 68 -1.53 -5.82 -7.93
N GLY A 69 -1.15 -6.93 -7.28
CA GLY A 69 -0.01 -7.74 -7.71
C GLY A 69 1.34 -7.25 -7.18
N LEU A 70 1.39 -6.11 -6.47
CA LEU A 70 2.62 -5.63 -5.86
C LEU A 70 3.06 -6.56 -4.72
N GLU A 71 4.38 -6.76 -4.60
CA GLU A 71 4.98 -7.45 -3.47
C GLU A 71 5.02 -6.50 -2.26
N ALA A 72 4.47 -6.96 -1.15
CA ALA A 72 4.33 -6.21 0.07
C ALA A 72 4.54 -7.11 1.29
N GLU A 73 4.98 -6.55 2.39
CA GLU A 73 5.11 -7.23 3.65
C GLU A 73 4.12 -6.72 4.68
N LYS A 74 3.73 -7.59 5.62
CA LYS A 74 2.87 -7.20 6.74
C LYS A 74 3.62 -6.31 7.72
N ILE A 75 2.97 -5.24 8.12
CA ILE A 75 3.40 -4.38 9.24
C ILE A 75 2.29 -4.33 10.29
N ASP A 76 2.61 -3.78 11.46
CA ASP A 76 1.59 -3.45 12.45
C ASP A 76 1.12 -1.99 12.31
N ASN A 77 0.02 -1.66 13.00
CA ASN A 77 -0.54 -0.31 12.96
C ASN A 77 0.39 0.75 13.56
N ASP A 78 1.20 0.39 14.57
CA ASP A 78 2.13 1.32 15.19
C ASP A 78 3.27 1.67 14.22
N GLU A 79 3.73 0.69 13.44
CA GLU A 79 4.69 0.87 12.35
C GLU A 79 4.10 1.70 11.21
N LEU A 80 2.87 1.43 10.77
CA LEU A 80 2.18 2.26 9.77
C LEU A 80 2.13 3.72 10.20
N ILE A 81 1.66 3.99 11.43
CA ILE A 81 1.59 5.34 12.00
C ILE A 81 2.99 5.97 12.06
N ARG A 82 3.98 5.23 12.55
CA ARG A 82 5.36 5.70 12.66
C ARG A 82 5.93 6.07 11.28
N ILE A 83 5.64 5.31 10.23
CA ILE A 83 6.10 5.65 8.88
C ILE A 83 5.46 6.97 8.44
N LEU A 84 4.13 7.11 8.56
CA LEU A 84 3.41 8.32 8.17
C LEU A 84 3.86 9.55 8.96
N GLU A 85 4.04 9.46 10.28
CA GLU A 85 4.52 10.57 11.12
C GLU A 85 5.93 11.05 10.78
N ASN A 86 6.76 10.17 10.19
CA ASN A 86 8.12 10.50 9.77
C ASN A 86 8.21 11.02 8.32
N HIS A 87 7.08 11.14 7.62
CA HIS A 87 7.04 11.66 6.25
C HIS A 87 6.20 12.92 6.17
N ASP A 88 6.83 14.01 5.72
CA ASP A 88 6.18 15.31 5.62
C ASP A 88 5.14 15.37 4.50
N SER A 89 5.23 14.53 3.45
CA SER A 89 4.31 14.55 2.31
C SER A 89 3.97 13.15 1.84
N TYR A 90 2.69 12.91 1.58
CA TYR A 90 2.17 11.68 0.99
C TYR A 90 0.76 11.88 0.41
N TYR A 91 0.34 10.99 -0.47
CA TYR A 91 -1.00 10.98 -1.05
C TYR A 91 -1.81 9.82 -0.49
N MET A 92 -3.02 10.11 -0.01
CA MET A 92 -3.98 9.12 0.46
C MET A 92 -5.01 8.85 -0.64
N PHE A 93 -5.32 7.58 -0.84
CA PHE A 93 -6.35 7.08 -1.76
C PHE A 93 -7.34 6.24 -0.95
N GLY A 94 -8.55 6.78 -0.74
CA GLY A 94 -9.64 6.10 -0.02
C GLY A 94 -10.79 5.74 -0.95
N PHE A 95 -11.32 4.52 -0.81
CA PHE A 95 -12.35 3.95 -1.68
C PHE A 95 -13.59 3.61 -0.86
N PHE A 96 -14.75 4.11 -1.23
CA PHE A 96 -16.01 3.87 -0.52
C PHE A 96 -17.20 3.80 -1.47
N GLU A 97 -18.31 3.28 -0.94
CA GLU A 97 -19.61 3.21 -1.61
C GLU A 97 -20.50 4.38 -1.16
N GLY A 98 -21.04 5.16 -2.11
CA GLY A 98 -21.99 6.24 -1.85
C GLY A 98 -21.37 7.58 -1.44
N ASP A 99 -22.17 8.46 -0.83
CA ASP A 99 -21.77 9.85 -0.54
C ASP A 99 -20.73 9.96 0.59
N SER A 100 -19.72 10.82 0.35
CA SER A 100 -18.55 11.16 1.21
C SER A 100 -18.82 11.60 2.66
N THR A 101 -20.07 11.59 3.12
CA THR A 101 -20.47 11.98 4.48
C THR A 101 -20.19 10.93 5.55
N ASN A 102 -19.88 9.69 5.14
CA ASN A 102 -19.55 8.57 6.02
C ASN A 102 -18.30 7.81 5.52
N ILE A 103 -17.18 8.52 5.31
CA ILE A 103 -15.88 7.84 5.14
C ILE A 103 -15.57 7.15 6.47
N GLN A 104 -15.75 5.83 6.53
CA GLN A 104 -15.49 5.06 7.73
C GLN A 104 -14.01 4.67 7.77
N LYS A 105 -13.49 4.51 8.98
CA LYS A 105 -12.11 4.04 9.19
C LYS A 105 -11.84 2.69 8.52
N GLU A 106 -12.90 1.92 8.27
CA GLU A 106 -12.94 0.57 7.71
C GLU A 106 -12.91 0.54 6.17
N ASP A 107 -12.97 1.70 5.52
CA ASP A 107 -12.94 1.78 4.06
C ASP A 107 -11.54 1.46 3.53
N TYR A 108 -11.48 0.60 2.51
CA TYR A 108 -10.21 0.20 1.90
C TYR A 108 -9.47 1.42 1.34
N GLY A 109 -8.17 1.46 1.55
CA GLY A 109 -7.34 2.56 1.07
C GLY A 109 -5.87 2.31 1.25
N PHE A 110 -5.08 3.16 0.60
CA PHE A 110 -3.63 3.13 0.67
C PHE A 110 -3.05 4.55 0.61
N GLN A 111 -1.82 4.68 1.08
CA GLN A 111 -1.01 5.88 0.96
C GLN A 111 0.18 5.63 0.03
N ILE A 112 0.57 6.64 -0.75
CA ILE A 112 1.80 6.63 -1.52
C ILE A 112 2.70 7.76 -1.01
N LEU A 113 3.88 7.39 -0.52
CA LEU A 113 4.92 8.33 -0.11
C LEU A 113 5.64 8.89 -1.34
N GLU A 114 6.25 10.07 -1.21
CA GLU A 114 6.99 10.74 -2.31
C GLU A 114 8.17 9.91 -2.85
N ASP A 115 8.69 8.96 -2.07
CA ASP A 115 9.76 8.07 -2.51
C ASP A 115 9.26 6.86 -3.32
N GLY A 116 7.94 6.68 -3.42
CA GLY A 116 7.28 5.59 -4.12
C GLY A 116 6.91 4.40 -3.24
N THR A 117 7.13 4.46 -1.93
CA THR A 117 6.63 3.45 -0.98
C THR A 117 5.11 3.49 -0.91
N ILE A 118 4.44 2.34 -0.95
CA ILE A 118 2.98 2.25 -0.84
C ILE A 118 2.61 1.53 0.45
N LEU A 119 1.74 2.15 1.24
CA LEU A 119 1.23 1.67 2.50
C LEU A 119 -0.25 1.34 2.33
N PHE A 120 -0.65 0.11 2.55
CA PHE A 120 -2.05 -0.30 2.50
C PHE A 120 -2.59 -0.34 3.92
N ASN A 121 -3.77 0.24 4.13
CA ASN A 121 -4.44 0.15 5.43
C ASN A 121 -4.70 -1.31 5.81
N TYR A 122 -5.02 -2.14 4.81
CA TYR A 122 -5.55 -3.50 4.94
C TYR A 122 -5.03 -4.43 3.85
N ASP A 123 -4.90 -5.73 4.16
CA ASP A 123 -4.44 -6.75 3.21
C ASP A 123 -5.54 -7.21 2.24
N GLN A 124 -6.81 -6.99 2.60
CA GLN A 124 -7.98 -7.20 1.74
C GLN A 124 -9.05 -6.14 2.05
N VAL A 125 -9.95 -5.90 1.09
CA VAL A 125 -11.07 -4.94 1.22
C VAL A 125 -11.92 -5.24 2.47
N ASP A 126 -12.17 -6.51 2.77
CA ASP A 126 -13.03 -6.93 3.88
C ASP A 126 -12.25 -7.32 5.17
N ASN A 127 -10.94 -7.06 5.24
CA ASN A 127 -10.09 -7.51 6.35
C ASN A 127 -9.26 -6.38 6.97
N SER A 128 -9.75 -5.80 8.07
CA SER A 128 -9.18 -4.60 8.66
C SER A 128 -7.95 -4.79 9.58
N ASP A 129 -7.42 -6.01 9.71
CA ASP A 129 -6.46 -6.34 10.77
C ASP A 129 -4.97 -6.31 10.35
N HIS A 130 -4.66 -6.10 9.06
CA HIS A 130 -3.31 -6.32 8.54
C HIS A 130 -2.85 -5.26 7.53
N PRO A 131 -2.26 -4.14 7.96
CA PRO A 131 -1.63 -3.21 7.04
C PRO A 131 -0.43 -3.83 6.34
N LEU A 132 -0.16 -3.35 5.12
CA LEU A 132 0.94 -3.80 4.29
C LEU A 132 1.82 -2.62 3.88
N VAL A 133 3.09 -2.87 3.62
CA VAL A 133 4.02 -1.94 2.97
C VAL A 133 4.70 -2.62 1.80
N THR A 134 4.86 -1.93 0.66
CA THR A 134 5.57 -2.51 -0.49
C THR A 134 7.02 -2.80 -0.17
N VAL A 135 7.53 -3.91 -0.69
CA VAL A 135 8.95 -4.30 -0.54
C VAL A 135 9.86 -3.37 -1.36
N ASP A 136 9.40 -3.02 -2.56
CA ASP A 136 10.08 -2.09 -3.47
C ASP A 136 9.38 -0.72 -3.51
N THR A 137 10.11 0.28 -4.03
CA THR A 137 9.56 1.61 -4.31
C THR A 137 9.07 1.73 -5.75
N HIS A 138 7.91 2.33 -5.95
CA HIS A 138 7.21 2.42 -7.23
C HIS A 138 6.90 3.88 -7.60
N LYS A 139 7.95 4.65 -7.89
CA LYS A 139 7.87 6.12 -8.11
C LYS A 139 6.96 6.53 -9.26
N ASP A 140 6.86 5.67 -10.28
CA ASP A 140 6.04 5.88 -11.47
C ASP A 140 4.55 5.75 -11.18
N ILE A 141 4.14 4.92 -10.22
CA ILE A 141 2.72 4.67 -9.91
C ILE A 141 2.02 5.97 -9.52
N LEU A 142 2.62 6.80 -8.65
CA LEU A 142 2.01 8.05 -8.21
C LEU A 142 1.81 9.03 -9.37
N GLU A 143 2.83 9.20 -10.21
CA GLU A 143 2.77 10.12 -11.34
C GLU A 143 1.76 9.66 -12.40
N ASP A 144 1.75 8.36 -12.72
CA ASP A 144 0.75 7.76 -13.60
C ASP A 144 -0.68 7.97 -13.07
N MET A 145 -0.90 7.76 -11.77
CA MET A 145 -2.21 7.97 -11.14
C MET A 145 -2.60 9.44 -11.19
N LYS A 146 -1.67 10.36 -10.93
CA LYS A 146 -1.93 11.80 -11.00
C LYS A 146 -2.31 12.23 -12.42
N GLU A 147 -1.62 11.72 -13.45
CA GLU A 147 -1.97 12.00 -14.84
C GLU A 147 -3.37 11.45 -15.18
N MET A 148 -3.62 10.18 -14.91
CA MET A 148 -4.89 9.50 -15.19
C MET A 148 -6.10 10.17 -14.48
N LEU A 149 -5.91 10.57 -13.22
CA LEU A 149 -6.92 11.22 -12.40
C LEU A 149 -6.95 12.73 -12.58
N GLU A 150 -6.08 13.31 -13.41
CA GLU A 150 -5.95 14.76 -13.63
C GLU A 150 -5.76 15.53 -12.31
N ILE A 151 -4.87 15.03 -11.45
CA ILE A 151 -4.48 15.66 -10.18
C ILE A 151 -3.30 16.59 -10.46
N THR A 152 -3.45 17.87 -10.09
CA THR A 152 -2.45 18.92 -10.36
C THR A 152 -1.76 19.45 -9.10
N PHE A 153 -2.06 18.87 -7.94
CA PHE A 153 -1.53 19.26 -6.64
C PHE A 153 -0.51 18.25 -6.09
#